data_AF-A0AAZ3PR36-F1
#
_entry.id   AF-A0AAZ3PR36-F1
#
_cell.length_a   1.000
_cell.length_b   1.000
_cell.length_c   1.000
_cell.angle_alpha   90.00
_cell.angle_beta   90.00
_cell.angle_gamma   90.00
#
_symmetry.space_group_name_H-M   'P 1'
#
loop_
_entity.id
_entity.type
_entity.pdbx_description
1 polymer ?
#
loop_
_entity_poly.entity_id
_entity_poly.type
_entity_poly.pdbx_seq_one_letter_code
_entity_poly.pdbx_strand_id
1 'polypeptide(L)'
;MSGSSLGKISKRLKVPRSSVQTIVRKYKHHGITQPSYRSGRRCILFPRDERTLVLKVQINPRTTAKDLVKMLEETGTKVSISTVKRVLYRHNLQGRSHCSKTGIKKPDYGLQLHMGTKIILFGEISSGSDERKIELFGHNDHCYVWRKKGEACKPKNTITTVKHGGGSIMLWGCFAAGGIGALHKMDSIMR
;
A
#
# COMPACT_ATOMS: atom_id res chain seq x y z
N MET A 1 29.69 -13.75 55.97
CA MET A 1 29.76 -14.07 54.52
C MET A 1 31.11 -13.62 53.99
N SER A 2 31.96 -14.56 53.56
CA SER A 2 33.35 -14.30 53.15
C SER A 2 33.39 -13.47 51.85
N GLY A 3 33.56 -12.16 51.97
CA GLY A 3 33.73 -11.26 50.83
C GLY A 3 35.06 -11.54 50.14
N SER A 4 35.04 -12.27 49.02
CA SER A 4 36.23 -12.40 48.17
C SER A 4 36.60 -11.03 47.60
N SER A 5 37.86 -10.64 47.71
CA SER A 5 38.32 -9.36 47.15
C SER A 5 38.18 -9.36 45.63
N LEU A 6 37.93 -8.18 45.04
CA LEU A 6 37.80 -8.03 43.57
C LEU A 6 39.01 -8.59 42.81
N GLY A 7 40.21 -8.52 43.40
CA GLY A 7 41.43 -9.10 42.84
C GLY A 7 41.43 -10.63 42.82
N LYS A 8 40.93 -11.29 43.88
CA LYS A 8 40.77 -12.76 43.90
C LYS A 8 39.76 -13.21 42.84
N ILE A 9 38.66 -12.47 42.68
CA ILE A 9 37.63 -12.76 41.66
C ILE A 9 38.19 -12.59 40.24
N SER A 10 38.92 -11.49 40.00
CA SER A 10 39.58 -11.22 38.72
C SER A 10 40.57 -12.31 38.32
N LYS A 11 41.45 -12.74 39.24
CA LYS A 11 42.40 -13.83 38.98
C LYS A 11 41.71 -15.17 38.72
N ARG A 12 40.66 -15.50 39.49
CA ARG A 12 39.87 -16.74 39.32
C ARG A 12 39.12 -16.78 37.99
N LEU A 13 38.50 -15.67 37.59
CA LEU A 13 37.70 -15.58 36.37
C LEU A 13 38.51 -15.22 35.11
N LYS A 14 39.80 -14.88 35.26
CA LYS A 14 40.66 -14.35 34.19
C LYS A 14 40.05 -13.14 33.47
N VAL A 15 39.33 -12.30 34.21
CA VAL A 15 38.68 -11.08 33.72
C VAL A 15 39.38 -9.86 34.34
N PRO A 16 39.62 -8.76 33.60
CA PRO A 16 40.21 -7.55 34.16
C PRO A 16 39.47 -7.04 35.40
N ARG A 17 40.22 -6.59 36.42
CA ARG A 17 39.66 -6.07 37.67
C ARG A 17 38.61 -4.96 37.44
N SER A 18 38.82 -4.10 36.44
CA SER A 18 37.91 -3.02 36.05
C SER A 18 36.54 -3.53 35.59
N SER A 19 36.51 -4.62 34.81
CA SER A 19 35.27 -5.27 34.37
C SER A 19 34.53 -5.89 35.55
N VAL A 20 35.24 -6.61 36.43
CA VAL A 20 34.66 -7.17 37.67
C VAL A 20 34.06 -6.07 38.55
N GLN A 21 34.78 -4.96 38.74
CA GLN A 21 34.28 -3.81 39.51
C GLN A 21 33.05 -3.17 38.87
N THR A 22 32.99 -3.09 37.54
CA THR A 22 31.84 -2.55 36.80
C THR A 22 30.61 -3.45 36.94
N ILE A 23 30.79 -4.77 36.81
CA ILE A 23 29.71 -5.75 37.00
C ILE A 23 29.19 -5.72 38.43
N VAL A 24 30.07 -5.71 39.44
CA VAL A 24 29.67 -5.65 40.85
C VAL A 24 28.93 -4.34 41.17
N ARG A 25 29.40 -3.19 40.67
CA ARG A 25 28.68 -1.92 40.81
C ARG A 25 27.30 -1.98 40.15
N LYS A 26 27.22 -2.47 38.91
CA LYS A 26 25.95 -2.62 38.18
C LYS A 26 24.97 -3.52 38.95
N TYR A 27 25.45 -4.64 39.47
CA TYR A 27 24.64 -5.57 40.27
C TYR A 27 24.15 -4.93 41.58
N LYS A 28 25.00 -4.18 42.28
CA LYS A 28 24.59 -3.45 43.51
C LYS A 28 23.51 -2.39 43.24
N HIS A 29 23.59 -1.67 42.12
CA HIS A 29 22.64 -0.61 41.79
C HIS A 29 21.34 -1.12 41.15
N HIS A 30 21.42 -2.10 40.25
CA HIS A 30 20.30 -2.51 39.41
C HIS A 30 19.86 -3.96 39.63
N GLY A 31 20.61 -4.77 40.38
CA GLY A 31 20.32 -6.20 40.59
C GLY A 31 20.52 -7.08 39.34
N ILE A 32 21.06 -6.54 38.23
CA ILE A 32 21.14 -7.22 36.94
C ILE A 32 22.60 -7.44 36.54
N THR A 33 22.94 -8.68 36.19
CA THR A 33 24.27 -9.07 35.67
C THR A 33 24.32 -9.01 34.14
N GLN A 34 23.17 -9.14 33.46
CA GLN A 34 23.09 -9.11 32.01
C GLN A 34 23.39 -7.72 31.44
N PRO A 35 24.07 -7.62 30.27
CA PRO A 35 24.27 -6.35 29.60
C PRO A 35 22.93 -5.71 29.23
N SER A 36 22.83 -4.40 29.40
CA SER A 36 21.62 -3.66 29.04
C SER A 36 21.58 -3.44 27.53
N TYR A 37 20.39 -3.42 26.95
CA TYR A 37 20.24 -3.09 25.53
C TYR A 37 20.76 -1.68 25.28
N ARG A 38 21.54 -1.48 24.21
CA ARG A 38 22.03 -0.15 23.85
C ARG A 38 20.89 0.64 23.22
N SER A 39 20.75 1.91 23.59
CA SER A 39 19.86 2.81 22.86
C SER A 39 20.33 2.93 21.42
N GLY A 40 19.42 2.67 20.48
CA GLY A 40 19.69 2.85 19.06
C GLY A 40 19.77 4.32 18.67
N ARG A 41 20.01 4.57 17.38
CA ARG A 41 19.95 5.92 16.80
C ARG A 41 18.58 6.55 17.06
N ARG A 42 18.55 7.80 17.52
CA ARG A 42 17.31 8.55 17.71
C ARG A 42 16.54 8.65 16.38
N CYS A 43 15.22 8.50 16.45
CA CYS A 43 14.35 8.67 15.29
C CYS A 43 14.31 10.15 14.88
N ILE A 44 14.27 10.41 13.57
CA ILE A 44 14.18 11.77 13.01
C ILE A 44 12.77 12.35 13.20
N LEU A 45 11.75 11.48 13.18
CA LEU A 45 10.35 11.88 13.34
C LEU A 45 9.93 11.83 14.81
N PHE A 46 9.17 12.84 15.23
CA PHE A 46 8.55 12.85 16.53
C PHE A 46 7.31 11.95 16.56
N PRO A 47 6.91 11.43 17.74
CA PRO A 47 5.69 10.64 17.88
C PRO A 47 4.42 11.39 17.42
N ARG A 48 4.43 12.73 17.47
CA ARG A 48 3.33 13.57 16.97
C ARG A 48 3.20 13.47 15.46
N ASP A 49 4.30 13.66 14.73
CA ASP A 49 4.32 13.64 13.27
C ASP A 49 3.94 12.26 12.73
N GLU A 50 4.42 11.21 13.39
CA GLU A 50 4.06 9.82 13.08
C GLU A 50 2.56 9.57 13.22
N ARG A 51 1.91 10.10 14.27
CA ARG A 51 0.45 10.02 14.42
C ARG A 51 -0.28 10.79 13.33
N THR A 52 0.17 12.01 13.00
CA THR A 52 -0.42 12.84 11.94
C THR A 52 -0.35 12.13 10.58
N LEU A 53 0.79 11.50 10.26
CA LEU A 53 0.96 10.70 9.05
C LEU A 53 -0.07 9.57 8.97
N VAL A 54 -0.18 8.77 10.03
CA VAL A 54 -1.10 7.63 10.07
C VAL A 54 -2.55 8.10 9.94
N LEU A 55 -2.93 9.18 10.62
CA LEU A 55 -4.28 9.74 10.54
C LEU A 55 -4.60 10.21 9.12
N LYS A 56 -3.68 10.94 8.47
CA LYS A 56 -3.91 11.45 7.11
C LYS A 56 -4.12 10.31 6.11
N VAL A 57 -3.32 9.25 6.24
CA VAL A 57 -3.44 8.04 5.41
C VAL A 57 -4.74 7.28 5.70
N GLN A 58 -5.21 7.23 6.95
CA GLN A 58 -6.49 6.59 7.28
C GLN A 58 -7.71 7.36 6.76
N ILE A 59 -7.64 8.70 6.75
CA ILE A 59 -8.68 9.56 6.18
C ILE A 59 -8.71 9.39 4.66
N ASN A 60 -7.54 9.56 4.03
CA ASN A 60 -7.39 9.51 2.57
C ASN A 60 -6.30 8.48 2.20
N PRO A 61 -6.67 7.21 2.00
CA PRO A 61 -5.68 6.15 1.76
C PRO A 61 -5.00 6.24 0.40
N ARG A 62 -5.43 7.18 -0.46
CA ARG A 62 -4.83 7.51 -1.76
C ARG A 62 -3.69 8.53 -1.68
N THR A 63 -3.37 9.07 -0.51
CA THR A 63 -2.29 10.06 -0.37
C THR A 63 -0.94 9.49 -0.79
N THR A 64 -0.19 10.24 -1.61
CA THR A 64 1.14 9.80 -2.05
C THR A 64 2.16 10.04 -0.95
N ALA A 65 3.20 9.20 -0.90
CA ALA A 65 4.31 9.43 0.04
C ALA A 65 5.01 10.79 -0.18
N LYS A 66 4.97 11.34 -1.40
CA LYS A 66 5.47 12.69 -1.72
C LYS A 66 4.65 13.77 -1.02
N ASP A 67 3.32 13.67 -1.07
CA ASP A 67 2.40 14.62 -0.42
C ASP A 67 2.61 14.62 1.10
N LEU A 68 2.87 13.43 1.67
CA LEU A 68 3.19 13.28 3.09
C LEU A 68 4.53 13.92 3.47
N VAL A 69 5.54 13.82 2.61
CA VAL A 69 6.83 14.51 2.83
C VAL A 69 6.62 16.02 2.77
N LYS A 70 5.89 16.53 1.77
CA LYS A 70 5.60 17.97 1.63
C LYS A 70 4.89 18.54 2.86
N MET A 71 3.89 17.84 3.39
CA MET A 71 3.20 18.20 4.63
C MET A 71 4.16 18.29 5.84
N LEU A 72 5.13 17.38 5.92
CA LEU A 72 6.12 17.39 7.01
C LEU A 72 7.14 18.51 6.84
N GLU A 73 7.52 18.83 5.59
CA GLU A 73 8.38 19.98 5.27
C GLU A 73 7.70 21.30 5.66
N GLU A 74 6.39 21.45 5.41
CA GLU A 74 5.59 22.60 5.87
C GLU A 74 5.58 22.74 7.41
N THR A 75 5.68 21.62 8.12
CA THR A 75 5.77 21.57 9.60
C THR A 75 7.22 21.75 10.11
N GLY A 76 8.19 21.95 9.22
CA GLY A 76 9.61 22.16 9.54
C GLY A 76 10.44 20.89 9.69
N THR A 77 9.89 19.71 9.38
CA THR A 77 10.61 18.43 9.49
C THR A 77 10.98 17.86 8.13
N LYS A 78 12.25 18.02 7.74
CA LYS A 78 12.77 17.46 6.49
C LYS A 78 12.99 15.95 6.62
N VAL A 79 12.24 15.16 5.85
CA VAL A 79 12.37 13.70 5.84
C VAL A 79 12.43 13.13 4.43
N SER A 80 13.10 11.98 4.29
CA SER A 80 13.08 11.23 3.03
C SER A 80 11.77 10.48 2.84
N ILE A 81 11.38 10.24 1.58
CA ILE A 81 10.25 9.38 1.21
C ILE A 81 10.38 8.00 1.85
N SER A 82 11.61 7.45 1.90
CA SER A 82 11.90 6.15 2.52
C SER A 82 11.61 6.14 4.01
N THR A 83 11.85 7.24 4.71
CA THR A 83 11.52 7.39 6.14
C THR A 83 10.01 7.30 6.34
N VAL A 84 9.23 8.04 5.53
CA VAL A 84 7.76 8.00 5.59
C VAL A 84 7.23 6.59 5.30
N LYS A 85 7.74 5.93 4.26
CA LYS A 85 7.36 4.53 3.95
C LYS A 85 7.66 3.57 5.11
N ARG A 86 8.85 3.65 5.71
CA ARG A 86 9.23 2.82 6.87
C ARG A 86 8.26 3.02 8.04
N VAL A 87 7.89 4.27 8.34
CA VAL A 87 6.89 4.58 9.38
C VAL A 87 5.56 3.91 9.06
N LEU A 88 5.05 4.07 7.84
CA LEU A 88 3.78 3.45 7.43
C LEU A 88 3.83 1.92 7.53
N TYR A 89 4.95 1.30 7.16
CA TYR A 89 5.14 -0.15 7.29
C TYR A 89 5.15 -0.62 8.74
N ARG A 90 5.72 0.13 9.68
CA ARG A 90 5.62 -0.19 11.13
C ARG A 90 4.17 -0.19 11.62
N HIS A 91 3.31 0.63 11.02
CA HIS A 91 1.87 0.68 11.31
C HIS A 91 1.02 -0.30 10.47
N ASN A 92 1.66 -1.25 9.78
CA ASN A 92 1.03 -2.24 8.91
C ASN A 92 0.24 -1.64 7.72
N LEU A 93 0.58 -0.42 7.30
CA LEU A 93 0.01 0.23 6.12
C LEU A 93 0.92 -0.04 4.93
N GLN A 94 0.41 -0.79 3.96
CA GLN A 94 1.15 -1.13 2.75
C GLN A 94 0.49 -0.47 1.53
N GLY A 95 1.31 0.12 0.67
CA GLY A 95 0.87 0.57 -0.65
C GLY A 95 0.54 -0.65 -1.50
N ARG A 96 -0.71 -0.79 -1.92
CA ARG A 96 -1.18 -1.88 -2.79
C ARG A 96 -2.09 -1.30 -3.85
N SER A 97 -2.21 -2.00 -4.97
CA SER A 97 -3.21 -1.65 -5.98
C SER A 97 -4.60 -1.59 -5.35
N HIS A 98 -5.37 -0.61 -5.79
CA HIS A 98 -6.78 -0.48 -5.46
C HIS A 98 -7.55 -1.72 -5.93
N CYS A 99 -8.70 -1.96 -5.30
CA CYS A 99 -9.65 -2.94 -5.81
C CYS A 99 -10.65 -2.19 -6.69
N SER A 100 -10.75 -2.55 -7.97
CA SER A 100 -11.87 -2.12 -8.80
C SER A 100 -13.08 -2.96 -8.43
N LYS A 101 -14.14 -2.34 -7.91
CA LYS A 101 -15.44 -2.99 -7.81
C LYS A 101 -16.43 -2.25 -8.66
N THR A 102 -17.20 -3.03 -9.40
CA THR A 102 -18.34 -2.54 -10.14
C THR A 102 -19.39 -2.14 -9.10
N GLY A 103 -19.81 -0.87 -9.11
CA GLY A 103 -20.85 -0.38 -8.23
C GLY A 103 -22.19 -0.99 -8.60
N ILE A 104 -22.44 -2.23 -8.18
CA ILE A 104 -23.77 -2.84 -8.26
C ILE A 104 -24.56 -2.19 -7.13
N LYS A 105 -25.47 -1.26 -7.48
CA LYS A 105 -26.57 -0.89 -6.58
C LYS A 105 -27.23 -2.20 -6.15
N LYS A 106 -27.50 -2.39 -4.86
CA LYS A 106 -28.24 -3.59 -4.39
C LYS A 106 -29.43 -3.77 -5.34
N PRO A 107 -29.56 -4.91 -6.04
CA PRO A 107 -30.76 -5.12 -6.83
C PRO A 107 -31.93 -5.07 -5.85
N ASP A 108 -32.86 -4.17 -6.10
CA ASP A 108 -34.21 -4.35 -5.61
C ASP A 108 -34.65 -5.75 -6.10
N TYR A 109 -35.21 -6.58 -5.22
CA TYR A 109 -35.46 -8.01 -5.46
C TYR A 109 -36.63 -8.23 -6.44
N GLY A 110 -36.59 -7.62 -7.61
CA GLY A 110 -37.73 -7.52 -8.52
C GLY A 110 -37.43 -7.60 -10.03
N LEU A 111 -36.19 -7.89 -10.46
CA LEU A 111 -35.96 -8.22 -11.88
C LEU A 111 -35.27 -9.58 -12.04
N GLN A 112 -36.13 -10.52 -12.42
CA GLN A 112 -35.90 -11.89 -12.82
C GLN A 112 -34.88 -11.96 -13.97
N LEU A 113 -33.80 -12.72 -13.75
CA LEU A 113 -32.80 -13.05 -14.76
C LEU A 113 -33.42 -13.94 -15.84
N HIS A 114 -33.74 -13.35 -16.98
CA HIS A 114 -33.83 -14.04 -18.26
C HIS A 114 -32.94 -13.28 -19.23
N MET A 115 -31.76 -13.82 -19.50
CA MET A 115 -31.19 -13.90 -20.85
C MET A 115 -29.96 -14.80 -20.75
N GLY A 116 -30.13 -16.01 -21.26
CA GLY A 116 -29.13 -17.06 -21.24
C GLY A 116 -27.92 -16.72 -22.09
N THR A 117 -26.79 -17.13 -21.56
CA THR A 117 -25.52 -17.40 -22.23
C THR A 117 -25.74 -18.10 -23.57
N LYS A 118 -25.32 -17.49 -24.68
CA LYS A 118 -25.09 -18.18 -25.95
C LYS A 118 -23.66 -17.88 -26.40
N ILE A 119 -22.74 -18.78 -26.05
CA ILE A 119 -21.38 -18.81 -26.58
C ILE A 119 -21.38 -19.81 -27.75
N ILE A 120 -21.24 -19.23 -28.96
CA ILE A 120 -20.47 -19.60 -30.17
C ILE A 120 -20.47 -21.06 -30.67
N LEU A 121 -20.51 -21.19 -32.02
CA LEU A 121 -19.76 -22.07 -32.96
C LEU A 121 -20.70 -22.28 -34.18
N PHE A 122 -20.39 -22.14 -35.48
CA PHE A 122 -19.21 -21.86 -36.31
C PHE A 122 -19.77 -21.41 -37.68
N GLY A 123 -19.03 -20.64 -38.50
CA GLY A 123 -19.41 -20.45 -39.91
C GLY A 123 -18.70 -19.34 -40.69
N GLU A 124 -17.44 -19.59 -41.06
CA GLU A 124 -16.74 -19.14 -42.28
C GLU A 124 -16.30 -17.65 -42.44
N ILE A 125 -15.03 -17.50 -42.86
CA ILE A 125 -14.25 -16.27 -43.13
C ILE A 125 -13.85 -15.47 -41.88
N SER A 126 -12.73 -15.88 -41.27
CA SER A 126 -12.10 -15.17 -40.14
C SER A 126 -11.38 -13.90 -40.60
N SER A 127 -12.12 -12.84 -40.91
CA SER A 127 -11.67 -11.46 -40.69
C SER A 127 -12.13 -11.04 -39.29
N GLY A 128 -11.20 -10.86 -38.37
CA GLY A 128 -11.55 -10.39 -37.02
C GLY A 128 -12.03 -8.94 -37.08
N SER A 129 -13.34 -8.72 -36.98
CA SER A 129 -13.89 -7.42 -36.59
C SER A 129 -14.03 -7.43 -35.08
N ASP A 130 -13.17 -6.68 -34.39
CA ASP A 130 -13.26 -6.52 -32.93
C ASP A 130 -13.79 -5.11 -32.61
N GLU A 131 -14.81 -5.05 -31.75
CA GLU A 131 -15.41 -3.80 -31.29
C GLU A 131 -14.68 -3.33 -30.04
N ARG A 132 -13.95 -2.20 -30.13
CA ARG A 132 -13.25 -1.66 -28.96
C ARG A 132 -13.95 -0.42 -28.42
N LYS A 133 -14.57 -0.58 -27.25
CA LYS A 133 -15.12 0.53 -26.45
C LYS A 133 -13.97 1.27 -25.75
N ILE A 134 -13.79 2.55 -26.06
CA ILE A 134 -12.90 3.44 -25.30
C ILE A 134 -13.77 4.30 -24.37
N GLU A 135 -13.63 4.10 -23.07
CA GLU A 135 -14.34 4.90 -22.06
C GLU A 135 -13.72 6.31 -22.01
N LEU A 136 -14.55 7.36 -22.13
CA LEU A 136 -14.10 8.76 -21.99
C LEU A 136 -13.87 9.13 -20.52
N PHE A 137 -14.60 8.48 -19.61
CA PHE A 137 -14.48 8.66 -18.17
C PHE A 137 -14.10 7.36 -17.48
N GLY A 138 -13.04 7.42 -16.67
CA GLY A 138 -12.47 6.27 -15.98
C GLY A 138 -11.09 5.91 -16.52
N HIS A 139 -10.12 6.81 -16.36
CA HIS A 139 -8.73 6.45 -16.59
C HIS A 139 -8.40 5.31 -15.63
N ASN A 140 -8.16 4.11 -16.19
CA ASN A 140 -7.89 2.89 -15.43
C ASN A 140 -6.44 2.90 -14.93
N ASP A 141 -6.03 4.02 -14.31
CA ASP A 141 -4.69 4.19 -13.80
C ASP A 141 -4.46 3.21 -12.66
N HIS A 142 -3.26 2.63 -12.65
CA HIS A 142 -2.77 1.84 -11.53
C HIS A 142 -2.59 2.75 -10.30
N CYS A 143 -3.67 3.05 -9.58
CA CYS A 143 -3.59 3.80 -8.34
C CYS A 143 -3.17 2.88 -7.18
N TYR A 144 -2.23 3.38 -6.37
CA TYR A 144 -1.87 2.73 -5.12
C TYR A 144 -2.66 3.32 -3.96
N VAL A 145 -3.08 2.44 -3.07
CA VAL A 145 -3.81 2.76 -1.85
C VAL A 145 -3.07 2.17 -0.67
N TRP A 146 -2.84 2.97 0.36
CA TRP A 146 -2.32 2.53 1.64
C TRP A 146 -3.41 1.80 2.42
N ARG A 147 -3.22 0.51 2.67
CA ARG A 147 -4.20 -0.30 3.39
C ARG A 147 -3.54 -1.38 4.23
N LYS A 148 -4.26 -1.85 5.26
CA LYS A 148 -3.86 -3.06 5.98
C LYS A 148 -4.23 -4.29 5.15
N LYS A 149 -3.60 -5.43 5.50
CA LYS A 149 -3.94 -6.73 4.91
C LYS A 149 -5.43 -7.04 5.19
N GLY A 150 -6.15 -7.54 4.18
CA GLY A 150 -7.58 -7.87 4.29
C GLY A 150 -8.55 -6.70 4.02
N GLU A 151 -8.09 -5.46 3.93
CA GLU A 151 -8.96 -4.29 3.76
C GLU A 151 -9.21 -3.89 2.30
N ALA A 152 -8.96 -4.79 1.34
CA ALA A 152 -9.07 -4.50 -0.09
C ALA A 152 -10.47 -4.00 -0.49
N CYS A 153 -11.49 -4.63 0.09
CA CYS A 153 -12.89 -4.48 -0.26
C CYS A 153 -13.59 -3.30 0.41
N LYS A 154 -12.88 -2.52 1.26
CA LYS A 154 -13.47 -1.35 1.93
C LYS A 154 -13.77 -0.27 0.88
N PRO A 155 -14.90 0.45 1.00
CA PRO A 155 -15.28 1.48 0.03
C PRO A 155 -14.21 2.57 -0.13
N LYS A 156 -13.52 2.94 0.97
CA LYS A 156 -12.40 3.89 0.96
C LYS A 156 -11.19 3.44 0.12
N ASN A 157 -11.03 2.13 -0.07
CA ASN A 157 -9.91 1.49 -0.78
C ASN A 157 -10.29 0.98 -2.17
N THR A 158 -11.54 1.21 -2.57
CA THR A 158 -12.12 0.72 -3.82
C THR A 158 -12.31 1.90 -4.78
N ILE A 159 -12.10 1.68 -6.08
CA ILE A 159 -12.53 2.62 -7.12
C ILE A 159 -13.84 2.08 -7.69
N THR A 160 -14.88 2.93 -7.69
CA THR A 160 -16.15 2.60 -8.33
C THR A 160 -15.98 2.73 -9.83
N THR A 161 -16.02 1.60 -10.54
CA THR A 161 -16.06 1.60 -12.00
C THR A 161 -17.49 1.91 -12.45
N VAL A 162 -17.69 3.02 -13.15
CA VAL A 162 -18.99 3.39 -13.74
C VAL A 162 -19.18 2.54 -14.98
N LYS A 163 -20.09 1.57 -14.94
CA LYS A 163 -20.32 0.66 -16.08
C LYS A 163 -21.13 1.29 -17.22
N HIS A 164 -21.96 2.30 -16.93
CA HIS A 164 -22.93 2.86 -17.88
C HIS A 164 -23.10 4.37 -17.64
N GLY A 165 -23.11 5.18 -18.70
CA GLY A 165 -23.42 6.63 -18.65
C GLY A 165 -22.22 7.59 -18.58
N GLY A 166 -20.97 7.10 -18.63
CA GLY A 166 -19.75 7.94 -18.58
C GLY A 166 -19.27 8.46 -19.93
N GLY A 167 -20.01 8.25 -21.02
CA GLY A 167 -19.52 8.50 -22.38
C GLY A 167 -18.45 7.49 -22.79
N SER A 168 -18.64 6.84 -23.93
CA SER A 168 -17.63 5.98 -24.54
C SER A 168 -17.67 6.16 -26.05
N ILE A 169 -16.50 6.21 -26.67
CA ILE A 169 -16.37 6.23 -28.13
C ILE A 169 -16.24 4.78 -28.58
N MET A 170 -17.11 4.36 -29.51
CA MET A 170 -16.94 3.09 -30.19
C MET A 170 -16.13 3.31 -31.46
N LEU A 171 -15.10 2.49 -31.61
CA LEU A 171 -14.26 2.46 -32.80
C LEU A 171 -14.39 1.08 -33.42
N TRP A 172 -14.58 1.07 -34.73
CA TRP A 172 -14.63 -0.13 -35.53
C TRP A 172 -13.38 -0.17 -36.41
N GLY A 173 -12.65 -1.28 -36.39
CA GLY A 173 -11.47 -1.47 -37.22
C GLY A 173 -11.42 -2.91 -37.71
N CYS A 174 -10.95 -3.09 -38.94
CA CYS A 174 -10.69 -4.40 -39.51
C CYS A 174 -9.17 -4.59 -39.61
N PHE A 175 -8.67 -5.75 -39.21
CA PHE A 175 -7.26 -6.10 -39.34
C PHE A 175 -7.12 -7.39 -40.15
N ALA A 176 -6.19 -7.39 -41.10
CA ALA A 176 -5.86 -8.55 -41.92
C ALA A 176 -4.35 -8.80 -41.87
N ALA A 177 -3.90 -10.00 -42.27
CA ALA A 177 -2.48 -10.37 -42.28
C ALA A 177 -1.59 -9.43 -43.13
N GLY A 178 -2.19 -8.71 -44.10
CA GLY A 178 -1.52 -7.73 -44.95
C GLY A 178 -1.46 -6.29 -44.42
N GLY A 179 -2.02 -6.01 -43.24
CA GLY A 179 -1.99 -4.67 -42.63
C GLY A 179 -3.23 -4.31 -41.80
N ILE A 180 -3.12 -3.20 -41.06
CA ILE A 180 -4.22 -2.61 -40.28
C ILE A 180 -5.13 -1.85 -41.25
N GLY A 181 -6.41 -2.21 -41.33
CA GLY A 181 -7.42 -1.51 -42.11
C GLY A 181 -7.88 -0.21 -41.44
N ALA A 182 -8.66 0.61 -42.16
CA ALA A 182 -9.14 1.90 -41.67
C ALA A 182 -9.96 1.78 -40.38
N LEU A 183 -9.72 2.71 -39.45
CA LEU A 183 -10.40 2.77 -38.17
C LEU A 183 -11.54 3.79 -38.26
N HIS A 184 -12.78 3.29 -38.17
CA HIS A 184 -14.00 4.06 -38.26
C HIS A 184 -14.54 4.37 -36.86
N LYS A 185 -14.58 5.66 -36.53
CA LYS A 185 -15.32 6.14 -35.34
C LYS A 185 -16.81 6.05 -35.63
N MET A 186 -17.56 5.39 -34.76
CA MET A 186 -19.03 5.42 -34.83
C MET A 186 -19.54 6.63 -34.04
N ASP A 187 -20.35 7.48 -34.70
CA ASP A 187 -20.89 8.71 -34.10
C ASP A 187 -22.16 8.48 -33.25
N SER A 188 -22.50 7.23 -32.96
CA SER A 188 -23.60 6.91 -32.05
C SER A 188 -23.15 7.07 -30.58
N ILE A 189 -23.50 8.21 -29.97
CA ILE A 189 -23.55 8.33 -28.51
C ILE A 189 -24.70 7.44 -28.04
N MET A 190 -24.42 6.29 -27.43
CA MET A 190 -25.47 5.55 -26.73
C MET A 190 -25.91 6.38 -25.51
N ARG A 191 -27.17 6.81 -25.49
CA ARG A 191 -27.82 7.43 -24.32
C ARG A 191 -28.08 6.41 -23.23
#